data_AF-A0A945R119-F1
#
_entry.id   AF-A0A945R119-F1
#
_cell.length_a   1.000
_cell.length_b   1.000
_cell.length_c   1.000
_cell.angle_alpha   90.00
_cell.angle_beta   90.00
_cell.angle_gamma   90.00
#
_symmetry.space_group_name_H-M   'P 1'
#
loop_
_entity.id
_entity.type
_entity.pdbx_description
1 polymer ?
#
loop_
_entity_poly.entity_id
_entity_poly.type
_entity_poly.pdbx_seq_one_letter_code
_entity_poly.pdbx_strand_id
1 'polypeptide(L)'
;MSKPKRAIVLLLDSLNRHMLGCYGGTEFSTPNIDRLAARSQRFTNHYTGSLPCMPARHDILCGALDFLWKPWGSVELWERPVTYELKRQGVITKLITDHP
;
A
#
# COMPACT_ATOMS: atom_id res chain seq x y z
N MET A 1 -6.84 -22.34 -12.91
CA MET A 1 -7.47 -21.07 -12.52
C MET A 1 -7.02 -19.98 -13.50
N SER A 2 -7.92 -19.10 -13.96
CA SER A 2 -7.55 -17.96 -14.83
C SER A 2 -6.68 -16.98 -14.05
N LYS A 3 -5.57 -16.51 -14.65
CA LYS A 3 -4.70 -15.48 -14.07
C LYS A 3 -5.50 -14.18 -13.87
N PRO A 4 -5.40 -13.48 -12.72
CA PRO A 4 -6.07 -12.20 -12.53
C PRO A 4 -5.54 -11.19 -13.54
N LYS A 5 -6.46 -10.43 -14.17
CA LYS A 5 -6.12 -9.44 -15.21
C LYS A 5 -5.92 -8.03 -14.66
N ARG A 6 -6.30 -7.77 -13.41
CA ARG A 6 -6.30 -6.45 -12.79
C ARG A 6 -5.95 -6.56 -11.31
N ALA A 7 -5.25 -5.56 -10.80
CA ALA A 7 -4.92 -5.40 -9.39
C ALA A 7 -5.21 -3.96 -8.96
N ILE A 8 -5.67 -3.78 -7.72
CA ILE A 8 -5.90 -2.48 -7.09
C ILE A 8 -5.19 -2.51 -5.75
N VAL A 9 -4.35 -1.51 -5.49
CA VAL A 9 -3.75 -1.27 -4.18
C VAL A 9 -4.50 -0.11 -3.54
N LEU A 10 -5.18 -0.39 -2.44
CA LEU A 10 -5.82 0.64 -1.61
C LEU A 10 -4.90 0.96 -0.44
N LEU A 11 -4.46 2.22 -0.35
CA LEU A 11 -3.61 2.73 0.72
C LEU A 11 -4.38 3.80 1.50
N LEU A 12 -4.38 3.69 2.83
CA LEU A 12 -4.97 4.68 3.73
C LEU A 12 -3.82 5.29 4.55
N ASP A 13 -3.69 6.62 4.52
CA ASP A 13 -2.65 7.31 5.28
C ASP A 13 -3.00 7.34 6.77
N SER A 14 -1.99 7.11 7.62
CA SER A 14 -2.11 7.22 9.08
C SER A 14 -3.20 6.34 9.71
N LEU A 15 -3.59 5.26 9.03
CA LEU A 15 -4.61 4.33 9.54
C LEU A 15 -4.06 3.53 10.72
N ASN A 16 -4.67 3.70 11.88
CA ASN A 16 -4.46 2.82 13.02
C ASN A 16 -5.33 1.55 12.87
N ARG A 17 -4.70 0.38 12.84
CA ARG A 17 -5.42 -0.92 12.74
C ARG A 17 -6.47 -1.12 13.83
N HIS A 18 -6.28 -0.53 15.02
CA HIS A 18 -7.22 -0.65 16.14
C HIS A 18 -8.54 0.08 15.89
N MET A 19 -8.63 0.89 14.83
CA MET A 19 -9.85 1.57 14.40
C MET A 19 -10.71 0.74 13.45
N LEU A 20 -10.25 -0.45 13.05
CA LEU A 20 -10.96 -1.32 12.11
C LEU A 20 -11.69 -2.44 12.86
N GLY A 21 -12.98 -2.63 12.56
CA GLY A 21 -13.81 -3.68 13.14
C GLY A 21 -13.21 -5.08 12.96
N CYS A 22 -12.67 -5.37 11.79
CA CYS A 22 -12.03 -6.65 11.54
C CYS A 22 -10.81 -6.89 12.46
N TYR A 23 -10.10 -5.87 12.93
CA TYR A 23 -9.01 -6.01 13.90
C TYR A 23 -9.45 -5.83 15.36
N GLY A 24 -10.76 -5.83 15.63
CA GLY A 24 -11.35 -5.70 16.97
C GLY A 24 -11.66 -4.26 17.40
N GLY A 25 -11.58 -3.29 16.49
CA GLY A 25 -11.98 -1.91 16.77
C GLY A 25 -13.49 -1.77 16.95
N THR A 26 -13.92 -0.90 17.86
CA THR A 26 -15.34 -0.66 18.18
C THR A 26 -15.77 0.80 18.07
N GLU A 27 -14.83 1.71 17.82
CA GLU A 27 -15.10 3.15 17.76
C GLU A 27 -15.88 3.54 16.49
N PHE A 28 -15.56 2.92 15.35
CA PHE A 28 -16.17 3.23 14.06
C PHE A 28 -16.75 1.98 13.40
N SER A 29 -17.84 2.17 12.64
CA SER A 29 -18.39 1.13 11.77
C SER A 29 -17.60 1.06 10.46
N THR A 30 -16.97 -0.08 10.17
CA THR A 30 -16.12 -0.30 8.99
C THR A 30 -16.63 -1.39 8.03
N PRO A 31 -17.94 -1.42 7.68
CA PRO A 31 -18.59 -2.60 7.09
C PRO A 31 -17.99 -3.01 5.73
N ASN A 32 -17.48 -2.06 4.95
CA ASN A 32 -16.85 -2.35 3.67
C ASN A 32 -15.45 -2.99 3.81
N ILE A 33 -14.66 -2.52 4.78
CA ILE A 33 -13.34 -3.09 5.06
C ILE A 33 -13.50 -4.47 5.70
N ASP A 34 -14.47 -4.62 6.59
CA ASP A 34 -14.76 -5.90 7.26
C ASP A 34 -15.22 -6.96 6.25
N ARG A 35 -16.10 -6.57 5.31
CA ARG A 35 -16.51 -7.43 4.20
C ARG A 35 -15.35 -7.81 3.27
N LEU A 36 -14.40 -6.90 3.04
CA LEU A 36 -13.20 -7.22 2.27
C LEU A 36 -12.31 -8.21 3.02
N ALA A 37 -12.08 -7.98 4.31
CA ALA A 37 -11.27 -8.83 5.17
C ALA A 37 -11.85 -10.26 5.26
N ALA A 38 -13.17 -10.41 5.38
CA ALA A 38 -13.85 -11.71 5.43
C ALA A 38 -13.66 -12.56 4.16
N ARG A 39 -13.30 -11.93 3.04
CA ARG A 39 -13.10 -12.57 1.73
C ARG A 39 -11.64 -12.62 1.28
N SER A 40 -10.72 -12.19 2.14
CA SER A 40 -9.30 -12.02 1.81
C SER A 40 -8.43 -12.71 2.86
N GLN A 41 -7.17 -12.94 2.51
CA GLN A 41 -6.18 -13.24 3.54
C GLN A 41 -5.91 -11.97 4.36
N ARG A 42 -5.98 -12.09 5.68
CA ARG A 42 -5.64 -11.01 6.61
C ARG A 42 -4.30 -11.28 7.28
N PHE A 43 -3.47 -10.25 7.35
CA PHE A 43 -2.17 -10.29 8.04
C PHE A 43 -2.30 -9.58 9.39
N THR A 44 -2.00 -10.28 10.49
CA THR A 44 -2.05 -9.69 11.84
C THR A 44 -0.72 -9.12 12.31
N ASN A 45 0.36 -9.45 11.60
CA ASN A 45 1.75 -9.07 11.90
C ASN A 45 2.39 -8.38 10.67
N HIS A 46 1.71 -7.36 10.15
CA HIS A 46 2.23 -6.51 9.07
C HIS A 46 2.74 -5.20 9.67
N TYR A 47 3.97 -4.84 9.36
CA TYR A 47 4.65 -3.65 9.87
C TYR A 47 5.15 -2.80 8.71
N THR A 48 5.12 -1.49 8.89
CA THR A 48 5.77 -0.56 7.95
C THR A 48 7.28 -0.70 8.05
N GLY A 49 7.98 -0.52 6.93
CA GLY A 49 9.44 -0.45 6.93
C GLY A 49 9.90 0.89 7.48
N SER A 50 9.62 1.93 6.72
CA SER A 50 9.98 3.31 7.02
C SER A 50 8.77 4.13 7.50
N LEU A 51 9.05 5.25 8.16
CA LEU A 51 8.10 6.28 8.57
C LEU A 51 8.74 7.68 8.39
N PRO A 52 7.97 8.74 8.12
CA PRO A 52 6.50 8.83 7.99
C PRO A 52 6.04 8.57 6.52
N CYS A 53 4.98 9.23 6.07
CA CYS A 53 4.25 8.95 4.82
C CYS A 53 5.12 8.81 3.57
N MET A 54 6.06 9.73 3.31
CA MET A 54 6.88 9.72 2.10
C MET A 54 7.81 8.49 2.03
N PRO A 55 8.66 8.21 3.05
CA PRO A 55 9.44 6.97 3.10
C PRO A 55 8.58 5.70 3.04
N ALA A 56 7.47 5.63 3.76
CA ALA A 56 6.60 4.45 3.77
C ALA A 56 6.01 4.16 2.38
N ARG A 57 5.60 5.21 1.64
CA ARG A 57 5.09 5.09 0.26
C ARG A 57 6.19 4.67 -0.70
N HIS A 58 7.40 5.19 -0.52
CA HIS A 58 8.56 4.78 -1.30
C HIS A 58 8.85 3.29 -1.10
N ASP A 59 8.94 2.82 0.14
CA ASP A 59 9.18 1.41 0.44
C ASP A 59 8.14 0.49 -0.25
N ILE A 60 6.87 0.88 -0.24
CA ILE A 60 5.78 0.15 -0.91
C ILE A 60 5.96 0.14 -2.44
N LEU A 61 6.36 1.27 -3.03
CA LEU A 61 6.48 1.40 -4.48
C LEU A 61 7.74 0.72 -5.00
N CYS A 62 8.87 0.86 -4.32
CA CYS A 62 10.18 0.40 -4.77
C CYS A 62 10.58 -0.96 -4.19
N GLY A 63 9.93 -1.42 -3.11
CA GLY A 63 10.22 -2.71 -2.48
C GLY A 63 11.56 -2.73 -1.74
N ALA A 64 12.05 -1.57 -1.28
CA ALA A 64 13.29 -1.40 -0.54
C ALA A 64 13.04 -0.63 0.76
N LEU A 65 13.94 -0.74 1.75
CA LEU A 65 13.87 0.05 2.98
C LEU A 65 14.78 1.27 2.84
N ASP A 66 14.19 2.46 2.73
CA ASP A 66 14.93 3.68 2.37
C ASP A 66 15.48 4.45 3.58
N PHE A 67 14.78 4.41 4.72
CA PHE A 67 15.10 5.27 5.87
C PHE A 67 16.54 5.11 6.41
N LEU A 68 17.19 3.97 6.15
CA LEU A 68 18.53 3.69 6.66
C LEU A 68 19.65 4.42 5.89
N TRP A 69 19.42 4.87 4.66
CA TRP A 69 20.52 5.33 3.79
C TRP A 69 20.15 6.50 2.87
N LYS A 70 18.88 6.91 2.81
CA LYS A 70 18.40 7.98 1.94
C LYS A 70 17.57 9.02 2.71
N PRO A 71 17.74 10.33 2.46
CA PRO A 71 16.85 11.35 2.99
C PRO A 71 15.44 11.24 2.36
N TRP A 72 14.47 11.94 2.94
CA TRP A 72 13.12 11.98 2.37
C TRP A 72 13.15 12.64 0.99
N GLY A 73 12.56 11.97 0.01
CA GLY A 73 12.55 12.43 -1.37
C GLY A 73 11.56 11.65 -2.23
N SER A 74 11.49 12.05 -3.49
CA SER A 74 10.71 11.36 -4.51
C SER A 74 11.35 10.03 -4.90
N VAL A 75 10.61 9.25 -5.70
CA VAL A 75 11.21 8.15 -6.45
C VAL A 75 12.21 8.74 -7.45
N GLU A 76 13.43 8.24 -7.42
CA GLU A 76 14.55 8.71 -8.22
C GLU A 76 14.57 8.08 -9.62
N LEU A 77 15.26 8.73 -10.56
CA LEU A 77 15.29 8.31 -11.97
C LEU A 77 15.86 6.90 -12.20
N TRP A 78 16.74 6.42 -11.32
CA TRP A 78 17.36 5.10 -11.40
C TRP A 78 16.56 4.01 -10.68
N GLU A 79 15.56 4.38 -9.89
CA GLU A 79 14.75 3.44 -9.14
C GLU A 79 13.70 2.80 -10.06
N ARG A 80 13.35 1.55 -9.74
CA ARG A 80 12.38 0.77 -10.52
C ARG A 80 11.17 0.49 -9.65
N PRO A 81 10.25 1.47 -9.46
CA PRO A 81 9.03 1.22 -8.72
C PRO A 81 8.20 0.14 -9.44
N VAL A 82 7.29 -0.51 -8.72
CA VAL A 82 6.42 -1.56 -9.27
C VAL A 82 5.72 -1.15 -10.57
N THR A 83 5.38 0.14 -10.72
CA THR A 83 4.77 0.69 -11.93
C THR A 83 5.68 0.66 -13.15
N TYR A 84 7.00 0.77 -12.96
CA TYR A 84 7.99 0.65 -14.04
C TYR A 84 7.97 -0.76 -14.64
N GLU A 85 8.07 -1.79 -13.80
CA GLU A 85 8.08 -3.18 -14.27
C GLU A 85 6.73 -3.60 -14.88
N LEU A 86 5.61 -3.13 -14.32
CA LEU A 86 4.28 -3.36 -14.88
C LEU A 86 4.11 -2.71 -16.27
N LYS A 87 4.55 -1.46 -16.45
CA LYS A 87 4.49 -0.77 -17.75
C LYS A 87 5.30 -1.48 -18.82
N ARG A 88 6.49 -2.00 -18.47
CA ARG A 88 7.33 -2.79 -19.39
C ARG A 88 6.65 -4.07 -19.88
N GLN A 89 5.72 -4.62 -19.09
CA GLN A 89 4.90 -5.78 -19.44
C GLN A 89 3.58 -5.40 -20.14
N GLY A 90 3.42 -4.13 -20.55
CA GLY A 90 2.20 -3.65 -21.21
C GLY A 90 1.02 -3.45 -20.28
N VAL A 91 1.22 -3.44 -18.95
CA VAL A 91 0.16 -3.20 -17.97
C VAL A 91 -0.04 -1.70 -17.80
N ILE A 92 -1.28 -1.24 -18.00
CA ILE A 92 -1.66 0.15 -17.74
C ILE A 92 -1.73 0.38 -16.22
N THR A 93 -0.96 1.34 -15.74
CA THR A 93 -0.94 1.74 -14.32
C THR A 93 -1.56 3.13 -14.15
N LYS A 94 -2.37 3.32 -13.11
CA LYS A 94 -2.94 4.64 -12.74
C LYS A 94 -2.82 4.84 -11.23
N LEU A 95 -2.62 6.09 -10.82
CA LEU A 95 -2.72 6.53 -9.44
C LEU A 95 -3.94 7.44 -9.33
N ILE A 96 -4.78 7.20 -8.33
CA ILE A 96 -5.87 8.08 -7.93
C ILE A 96 -5.63 8.37 -6.46
N THR A 97 -5.52 9.65 -6.13
CA THR A 97 -5.20 10.12 -4.78
C THR A 97 -6.08 11.31 -4.46
N ASP A 98 -6.48 11.43 -3.20
CA ASP A 98 -7.14 12.59 -2.61
C ASP A 98 -6.13 13.63 -2.11
N HIS A 99 -4.86 13.25 -1.99
CA HIS A 99 -3.77 14.18 -1.72
C HIS A 99 -3.55 15.10 -2.94
N PRO A 100 -3.56 16.43 -2.76
CA PRO A 100 -3.33 17.39 -3.85
C PRO A 100 -1.91 17.32 -4.42
#